data_AF-A0AB36TL09-F1
#
_entry.id   AF-A0AB36TL09-F1
#
_cell.length_a   1.000
_cell.length_b   1.000
_cell.length_c   1.000
_cell.angle_alpha   90.00
_cell.angle_beta   90.00
_cell.angle_gamma   90.00
#
_symmetry.space_group_name_H-M   'P 1'
#
loop_
_entity.id
_entity.type
_entity.pdbx_description
1 polymer ?
#
loop_
_entity_poly.entity_id
_entity_poly.type
_entity_poly.pdbx_seq_one_letter_code
_entity_poly.pdbx_strand_id
1 'polypeptide(L)' 'MKDKERTRLYRVWHTDKKTCSKFDTKEIEEVRASSIKEAKKIVAEMYPTHRVTSAWLIQK' A
#
# COMPACT_ATOMS: atom_id res chain seq x y z
N MET A 1 1.03 22.37 16.39
CA MET A 1 2.16 21.43 16.58
C MET A 1 2.18 20.51 15.37
N LYS A 2 3.18 20.60 14.50
CA LYS A 2 3.37 19.63 13.42
C LYS A 2 3.99 18.40 14.08
N ASP A 3 3.14 17.48 14.51
CA ASP A 3 3.54 16.17 14.99
C ASP A 3 4.61 15.62 14.05
N LYS A 4 5.77 15.25 14.61
CA LYS A 4 6.78 14.48 13.89
C LYS A 4 6.03 13.29 13.29
N GLU A 5 5.77 13.31 11.99
CA GLU A 5 5.11 12.22 11.28
C GLU A 5 5.96 10.98 11.46
N ARG A 6 5.67 10.22 12.52
CA ARG A 6 6.34 8.95 12.81
C ARG A 6 6.02 8.07 11.62
N THR A 7 7.02 7.86 10.79
CA THR A 7 6.92 7.00 9.63
C THR A 7 6.75 5.58 10.15
N ARG A 8 5.61 4.99 9.84
CA ARG A 8 5.20 3.65 10.27
C ARG A 8 5.31 2.68 9.11
N LEU A 9 5.50 1.40 9.40
CA LEU A 9 5.55 0.37 8.36
C LEU A 9 4.15 -0.12 8.05
N TYR A 10 3.76 -0.01 6.79
CA TYR A 10 2.47 -0.47 6.27
C TYR A 10 2.68 -1.60 5.27
N ARG A 11 1.85 -2.63 5.39
CA ARG A 11 1.68 -3.67 4.37
C ARG A 11 0.60 -3.23 3.42
N VAL A 12 0.85 -3.26 2.13
CA VAL A 12 -0.13 -2.87 1.10
C VAL A 12 -0.29 -4.03 0.13
N TRP A 13 -1.54 -4.45 -0.06
CA TRP A 13 -1.90 -5.47 -1.02
C TRP A 13 -2.27 -4.79 -2.34
N HIS A 14 -1.66 -5.25 -3.42
CA HIS A 14 -1.98 -4.81 -4.77
C HIS A 14 -2.07 -6.00 -5.72
N THR A 15 -2.56 -5.75 -6.93
CA THR A 15 -2.68 -6.79 -7.96
C THR A 15 -2.43 -6.19 -9.33
N ASP A 16 -1.75 -6.93 -10.19
CA ASP A 16 -1.35 -6.50 -11.54
C ASP A 16 -2.55 -6.21 -12.47
N LYS A 17 -3.69 -6.86 -12.25
CA LYS A 17 -4.87 -6.70 -13.12
C LYS A 17 -5.91 -5.73 -12.56
N LYS A 18 -6.44 -4.86 -13.45
CA LYS A 18 -7.62 -4.02 -13.15
C LYS A 18 -8.88 -4.86 -12.83
N THR A 19 -9.00 -6.01 -13.47
CA THR A 19 -10.07 -7.00 -13.27
C THR A 19 -9.58 -8.07 -12.30
N CYS A 20 -10.04 -8.00 -11.04
CA CYS A 20 -9.69 -8.96 -9.99
C CYS A 20 -10.44 -10.28 -10.22
N SER A 21 -9.84 -11.19 -10.99
CA SER A 21 -10.24 -12.58 -11.10
C SER A 21 -9.82 -13.34 -9.84
N LYS A 22 -10.53 -14.43 -9.51
CA LYS A 22 -10.20 -15.30 -8.36
C LYS A 22 -8.80 -15.94 -8.45
N PHE A 23 -8.17 -15.87 -9.62
CA PHE A 23 -6.83 -16.40 -9.91
C PHE A 23 -5.72 -15.35 -9.93
N ASP A 24 -6.03 -14.08 -9.68
CA ASP A 24 -4.99 -13.06 -9.72
C ASP A 24 -4.10 -13.13 -8.48
N THR A 25 -2.80 -13.17 -8.75
CA THR A 25 -1.77 -13.10 -7.73
C THR A 25 -1.91 -11.78 -6.99
N LYS A 26 -2.16 -11.87 -5.68
CA LYS A 26 -2.11 -10.71 -4.79
C LYS A 26 -0.68 -10.53 -4.36
N GLU A 27 -0.12 -9.39 -4.71
CA GLU A 27 1.20 -8.98 -4.27
C GLU A 27 1.10 -8.13 -3.01
N ILE A 28 2.19 -8.13 -2.26
CA ILE A 28 2.28 -7.48 -0.97
C ILE A 28 3.55 -6.65 -0.96
N GLU A 29 3.39 -5.35 -0.73
CA GLU A 29 4.50 -4.41 -0.64
C GLU A 29 4.52 -3.77 0.75
N GLU A 30 5.71 -3.64 1.34
CA GLU A 30 5.89 -3.02 2.65
C GLU A 30 6.50 -1.63 2.50
N VAL A 31 5.73 -0.60 2.85
CA VAL A 31 6.13 0.80 2.68
C VAL A 31 6.11 1.56 3.98
N ARG A 32 7.06 2.49 4.13
CA ARG A 32 7.07 3.43 5.24
C ARG A 32 6.25 4.65 4.87
N ALA A 33 5.21 4.94 5.64
CA ALA A 33 4.34 6.09 5.45
C ALA A 33 3.90 6.67 6.78
N SER A 34 3.42 7.91 6.81
CA SER A 34 2.79 8.50 7.98
C SER A 34 1.33 8.06 8.13
N SER A 35 0.70 7.62 7.03
CA SER A 35 -0.71 7.25 7.00
C SER A 35 -1.02 6.13 6.00
N ILE A 36 -2.18 5.49 6.16
CA ILE A 36 -2.71 4.49 5.21
C ILE A 36 -2.89 5.09 3.81
N LYS A 37 -3.31 6.36 3.71
CA LYS A 37 -3.52 7.04 2.42
C LYS A 37 -2.20 7.20 1.68
N GLU A 38 -1.17 7.64 2.39
CA GLU A 38 0.17 7.79 1.83
C GLU A 38 0.78 6.42 1.47
N ALA A 39 0.64 5.40 2.32
CA ALA A 39 1.10 4.04 2.01
C ALA A 39 0.49 3.51 0.70
N LYS A 40 -0.83 3.68 0.50
CA LYS A 40 -1.49 3.30 -0.75
C LYS A 40 -0.99 4.12 -1.94
N LYS A 41 -0.71 5.41 -1.74
CA LYS A 41 -0.20 6.31 -2.78
C LYS A 41 1.20 5.87 -3.24
N ILE A 42 2.11 5.59 -2.30
CA ILE A 42 3.48 5.13 -2.60
C ILE A 42 3.42 3.85 -3.45
N VAL A 43 2.59 2.88 -3.07
CA VAL A 43 2.47 1.63 -3.85
C VAL A 43 1.79 1.84 -5.20
N ALA A 44 0.80 2.73 -5.29
CA ALA A 44 0.21 3.10 -6.57
C ALA A 44 1.20 3.84 -7.49
N GLU A 45 2.15 4.60 -6.92
CA GLU A 45 3.21 5.29 -7.68
C GLU A 45 4.32 4.32 -8.11
N MET A 46 4.66 3.31 -7.29
CA MET A 46 5.61 2.25 -7.66
C MET A 46 5.02 1.30 -8.71
N TYR A 47 3.72 1.02 -8.61
CA TYR A 47 3.02 0.11 -9.50
C TYR A 47 1.78 0.78 -10.13
N PRO A 48 1.98 1.68 -11.11
CA PRO A 48 0.89 2.46 -11.71
C PRO A 48 -0.11 1.62 -12.50
N THR A 49 0.30 0.44 -12.96
CA THR A 49 -0.55 -0.54 -13.63
C THR A 49 -1.36 -1.39 -12.64
N HIS A 50 -0.92 -1.47 -11.39
CA HIS A 50 -1.51 -2.33 -10.38
C HIS A 50 -2.67 -1.62 -9.66
N ARG A 51 -3.67 -2.41 -9.26
CA ARG A 51 -4.76 -1.95 -8.40
C ARG A 51 -4.42 -2.19 -6.93
N VAL A 52 -4.28 -1.13 -6.15
CA VAL A 52 -4.16 -1.23 -4.69
C VAL A 52 -5.51 -1.65 -4.09
N THR A 53 -5.51 -2.72 -3.30
CA THR A 53 -6.73 -3.32 -2.73
C THR A 53 -6.89 -3.00 -1.25
N SER A 54 -5.83 -3.10 -0.45
CA SER A 54 -5.88 -2.93 1.01
C SER A 54 -4.54 -2.49 1.56
N ALA A 55 -4.52 -1.86 2.73
CA ALA A 55 -3.28 -1.47 3.40
C ALA A 55 -3.46 -1.56 4.92
N TRP A 56 -2.51 -2.19 5.61
CA TRP A 56 -2.55 -2.49 7.04
C TRP A 56 -1.29 -1.97 7.72
N LEU A 57 -1.43 -1.44 8.93
CA LEU A 57 -0.30 -1.01 9.75
C LEU A 57 0.35 -2.23 10.40
N ILE A 58 1.63 -2.46 10.15
CA ILE A 58 2.38 -3.59 10.73
C ILE A 58 3.22 -3.13 11.92
N GLN A 59 3.81 -1.93 11.85
CA GLN A 59 4.72 -1.44 12.89
C GLN A 59 4.52 0.04 13.18
N LYS A 60 4.42 0.37 14.48
CA LYS A 60 4.21 1.72 15.02
C LYS A 60 5.49 2.46 15.34
#